data_AF-A0A4U7EZH6-F1
#
_entry.id   AF-A0A4U7EZH6-F1
#
_cell.length_a   1.000
_cell.length_b   1.000
_cell.length_c   1.000
_cell.angle_alpha   90.00
_cell.angle_beta   90.00
_cell.angle_gamma   90.00
#
_symmetry.space_group_name_H-M   'P 1'
#
loop_
_entity.id
_entity.type
_entity.pdbx_description
1 polymer ?
#
loop_
_entity_poly.entity_id
_entity_poly.type
_entity_poly.pdbx_seq_one_letter_code
_entity_poly.pdbx_strand_id
1 'polypeptide(L)' 'GQEAATGAIPLLYAATADVDGGAYVEPGGLLNMRGSPIVGRSNDASYDLDDARRLWEHSAEATGVDLSL' A
#
# COMPACT_ATOMS: atom_id res chain seq x y z
N GLY A 1 -5.28 -19.71 7.27
CA GLY A 1 -4.14 -19.02 6.64
C GLY A 1 -4.03 -19.45 5.18
N GLN A 2 -3.12 -18.82 4.42
CA GLN A 2 -2.72 -19.24 3.08
C GLN A 2 -1.21 -19.45 3.06
N GLU A 3 -0.72 -20.23 2.08
CA GLU A 3 0.72 -20.40 1.86
C GLU A 3 1.41 -19.04 1.68
N ALA A 4 2.61 -18.90 2.25
CA ALA A 4 3.37 -17.65 2.18
C ALA A 4 3.61 -17.21 0.73
N ALA A 5 3.92 -18.17 -0.16
CA ALA A 5 4.10 -17.91 -1.59
C ALA A 5 2.84 -17.29 -2.23
N THR A 6 1.65 -17.78 -1.89
CA THR A 6 0.38 -17.21 -2.38
C THR A 6 0.13 -15.82 -1.81
N GLY A 7 0.44 -15.60 -0.52
CA GLY A 7 0.29 -14.29 0.11
C GLY A 7 1.24 -13.22 -0.42
N ALA A 8 2.39 -13.62 -0.99
CA ALA A 8 3.35 -12.70 -1.58
C ALA A 8 2.95 -12.20 -2.99
N ILE A 9 1.97 -12.82 -3.65
CA ILE A 9 1.62 -12.49 -5.05
C ILE A 9 1.25 -11.01 -5.25
N PRO A 10 0.40 -10.36 -4.43
CA PRO A 10 0.10 -8.94 -4.58
C PRO A 10 1.34 -8.04 -4.45
N LEU A 11 2.25 -8.39 -3.54
CA LEU A 11 3.52 -7.65 -3.36
C LEU A 11 4.41 -7.78 -4.60
N LEU A 12 4.57 -9.00 -5.13
CA LEU A 12 5.35 -9.22 -6.35
C LEU A 12 4.76 -8.48 -7.55
N TYR A 13 3.42 -8.48 -7.68
CA TYR A 13 2.73 -7.72 -8.72
C TYR A 13 3.03 -6.22 -8.62
N ALA A 14 2.85 -5.62 -7.43
CA ALA A 14 3.12 -4.21 -7.20
C ALA A 14 4.60 -3.82 -7.45
N ALA A 15 5.53 -4.75 -7.22
CA ALA A 15 6.95 -4.50 -7.39
C ALA A 15 7.47 -4.65 -8.84
N THR A 16 6.73 -5.35 -9.72
CA THR A 16 7.26 -5.79 -11.02
C THR A 16 6.37 -5.48 -12.22
N ALA A 17 5.06 -5.31 -12.02
CA ALA A 17 4.16 -4.91 -13.08
C ALA A 17 4.23 -3.39 -13.31
N ASP A 18 3.74 -2.95 -14.48
CA ASP A 18 3.54 -1.54 -14.77
C ASP A 18 2.31 -1.04 -14.00
N VAL A 19 2.55 -0.37 -12.88
CA VAL A 19 1.54 0.10 -11.93
C VAL A 19 1.83 1.56 -11.57
N ASP A 20 0.78 2.38 -11.56
CA ASP A 20 0.90 3.81 -11.23
C ASP A 20 1.40 4.03 -9.79
N GLY A 21 2.20 5.09 -9.63
CA GLY A 21 2.60 5.56 -8.30
C GLY A 21 1.39 5.89 -7.43
N GLY A 22 1.39 5.42 -6.18
CA GLY A 22 0.27 5.60 -5.24
C GLY A 22 -0.87 4.58 -5.41
N ALA A 23 -0.75 3.61 -6.31
CA ALA A 23 -1.72 2.52 -6.41
C ALA A 23 -1.72 1.61 -5.17
N TYR A 24 -2.88 1.02 -4.87
CA TYR A 24 -3.05 0.02 -3.83
C TYR A 24 -3.35 -1.33 -4.47
N VAL A 25 -2.48 -2.33 -4.28
CA VAL A 25 -2.63 -3.66 -4.87
C VAL A 25 -3.10 -4.66 -3.81
N GLU A 26 -4.18 -5.39 -4.11
CA GLU A 26 -4.81 -6.33 -3.19
C GLU A 26 -5.30 -7.61 -3.90
N PRO A 27 -5.63 -8.69 -3.17
CA PRO A 27 -6.29 -9.84 -3.77
C PRO A 27 -7.72 -9.48 -4.24
N GLY A 28 -8.10 -9.82 -5.47
CA GLY A 28 -9.41 -9.46 -6.04
C GLY A 28 -10.58 -10.40 -5.73
N GLY A 29 -10.42 -11.37 -4.82
CA GLY A 29 -11.47 -12.32 -4.46
C GLY A 29 -12.35 -11.86 -3.29
N LEU A 30 -13.14 -12.77 -2.75
CA LEU A 30 -14.11 -12.48 -1.69
C LEU A 30 -13.45 -11.75 -0.50
N LEU A 31 -13.97 -10.57 -0.17
CA LEU A 31 -13.50 -9.72 0.93
C LEU A 31 -12.00 -9.38 0.86
N ASN A 32 -11.45 -9.36 -0.35
CA ASN A 32 -10.03 -9.12 -0.63
C ASN A 32 -9.08 -10.12 0.08
N MET A 33 -9.60 -11.30 0.43
CA MET A 33 -8.84 -12.26 1.24
C MET A 33 -7.89 -13.13 0.42
N ARG A 34 -8.25 -13.45 -0.82
CA ARG A 34 -7.54 -14.37 -1.73
C ARG A 34 -7.83 -14.00 -3.17
N GLY A 35 -7.09 -14.56 -4.11
CA GLY A 35 -7.32 -14.38 -5.55
C GLY A 35 -6.11 -13.78 -6.25
N SER A 36 -6.28 -13.52 -7.55
CA SER A 36 -5.27 -12.81 -8.33
C SER A 36 -5.19 -11.34 -7.90
N PRO A 37 -4.02 -10.70 -8.02
CA PRO A 37 -3.85 -9.31 -7.64
C PRO A 37 -4.65 -8.39 -8.56
N ILE A 38 -5.23 -7.36 -7.98
CA ILE A 38 -5.91 -6.26 -8.69
C ILE A 38 -5.42 -4.93 -8.13
N VAL A 39 -5.55 -3.86 -8.91
CA VAL A 39 -5.48 -2.50 -8.37
C VAL A 39 -6.82 -2.22 -7.70
N GLY A 40 -6.78 -2.15 -6.38
CA GLY A 40 -7.92 -1.86 -5.52
C GLY A 40 -7.92 -0.41 -5.04
N ARG A 41 -8.76 -0.15 -4.05
CA ARG A 41 -8.84 1.15 -3.36
C ARG A 41 -8.83 0.90 -1.87
N SER A 42 -8.02 1.68 -1.16
CA SER A 42 -8.02 1.68 0.30
C SER A 42 -9.26 2.43 0.84
N ASN A 43 -9.31 2.67 2.15
CA ASN A 43 -10.36 3.45 2.79
C ASN A 43 -10.23 4.97 2.51
N ASP A 44 -11.30 5.73 2.75
CA ASP A 44 -11.35 7.17 2.48
C ASP A 44 -10.29 7.97 3.27
N ALA A 45 -10.04 7.60 4.53
CA ALA A 45 -9.08 8.29 5.39
C ALA A 45 -7.64 8.22 4.83
N SER A 46 -7.31 7.15 4.09
CA SER A 46 -5.97 7.03 3.47
C SER A 46 -5.70 8.03 2.34
N TYR A 47 -6.72 8.76 1.90
CA TYR A 47 -6.61 9.81 0.87
C TYR A 47 -6.62 11.24 1.45
N ASP A 48 -6.64 11.40 2.77
CA ASP A 48 -6.53 12.71 3.41
C ASP A 48 -5.06 13.21 3.38
N LEU A 49 -4.83 14.26 2.59
CA LEU A 49 -3.49 14.82 2.39
C LEU A 49 -2.96 15.61 3.60
N ASP A 50 -3.85 16.20 4.40
CA ASP A 50 -3.44 16.92 5.60
C ASP A 50 -2.97 15.94 6.68
N ASP A 51 -3.69 14.83 6.87
CA ASP A 51 -3.25 13.77 7.77
C ASP A 51 -1.98 13.07 7.27
N ALA A 52 -1.85 12.83 5.95
CA ALA A 52 -0.62 12.28 5.38
C ALA A 52 0.60 13.17 5.65
N ARG A 53 0.45 14.50 5.47
CA ARG A 53 1.51 15.47 5.75
C ARG A 53 1.88 15.52 7.23
N ARG A 54 0.89 15.56 8.13
CA ARG A 54 1.12 15.53 9.58
C ARG A 54 1.83 14.26 10.02
N LEU A 55 1.43 13.11 9.47
CA LEU A 55 2.08 11.83 9.75
C LEU A 55 3.55 11.84 9.29
N TRP A 56 3.83 12.43 8.13
CA TRP A 56 5.21 12.58 7.65
C TRP A 56 6.06 13.44 8.58
N GLU A 57 5.58 14.65 8.93
CA GLU A 57 6.27 15.58 9.83
C GLU A 57 6.61 14.90 11.17
N HIS A 58 5.65 14.20 11.77
CA HIS A 58 5.88 13.43 13.00
C HIS A 58 6.87 12.27 12.82
N SER A 59 6.83 11.56 11.69
CA SER A 59 7.75 10.45 11.41
C SER A 59 9.18 10.94 11.22
N ALA A 60 9.35 12.08 10.55
CA ALA A 60 10.65 12.72 10.36
C ALA A 60 11.23 13.19 11.69
N GLU A 61 10.42 13.85 12.53
CA GLU A 61 10.83 14.25 13.89
C GLU A 61 11.23 13.04 14.74
N ALA A 62 10.42 11.98 14.73
CA ALA A 62 10.64 10.79 15.55
C ALA A 62 11.88 9.98 15.15
N THR A 63 12.23 9.98 13.85
CA THR A 63 13.34 9.19 13.32
C THR A 63 14.61 10.00 13.06
N GLY A 64 14.52 11.33 13.02
CA GLY A 64 15.60 12.22 12.59
C GLY A 64 15.94 12.09 11.10
N VAL A 65 15.11 11.42 10.31
CA VAL A 65 15.29 11.23 8.86
C VAL A 65 14.15 11.93 8.15
N ASP A 66 14.48 12.91 7.31
CA ASP A 66 13.52 13.58 6.45
C ASP A 66 13.89 13.37 4.98
N LEU A 67 12.90 12.97 4.18
CA LEU A 67 13.01 12.81 2.73
C LEU A 67 12.26 13.94 1.99
N SER A 68 11.83 14.98 2.71
CA SER A 68 11.45 16.23 2.09
C SER A 68 12.68 16.80 1.36
N LEU A 69 12.66 16.71 0.03
CA LEU A 69 13.54 17.44 -0.87
C LEU A 69 12.94 18.80 -1.18
#